data_AF-A0A529LJJ4-F1
#
_entry.id   AF-A0A529LJJ4-F1
#
_cell.length_a   1.000
_cell.length_b   1.000
_cell.length_c   1.000
_cell.angle_alpha   90.00
_cell.angle_beta   90.00
_cell.angle_gamma   90.00
#
_symmetry.space_group_name_H-M   'P 1'
#
loop_
_entity.id
_entity.type
_entity.pdbx_description
1 polymer ?
#
loop_
_entity_poly.entity_id
_entity_poly.type
_entity_poly.pdbx_seq_one_letter_code
_entity_poly.pdbx_strand_id
1 'polypeptide(L)' 'DCVDNVLGGVCPNCGGNFAPRPIRPAGKLTKYPPSTRRVLKAEGCGPRKAA' A
#
# COMPACT_ATOMS: atom_id res chain seq x y z
N ASP A 1 13.95 -0.72 5.54
CA ASP A 1 13.64 0.02 6.79
C ASP A 1 12.18 -0.12 7.20
N CYS A 2 11.19 0.52 6.55
CA CYS A 2 9.78 0.39 6.97
C CYS A 2 9.24 -1.07 6.89
N VAL A 3 9.49 -1.79 5.80
CA VAL A 3 9.03 -3.18 5.63
C VAL A 3 9.65 -4.10 6.68
N ASP A 4 10.95 -3.96 6.91
CA ASP A 4 11.72 -4.88 7.76
C ASP A 4 11.55 -4.56 9.24
N ASN A 5 11.67 -3.29 9.63
CA ASN A 5 11.79 -2.86 11.03
C ASN A 5 10.46 -2.40 11.65
N VAL A 6 9.46 -2.01 10.85
CA VAL A 6 8.16 -1.54 11.35
C VAL A 6 7.06 -2.57 11.11
N LEU A 7 7.05 -3.19 9.92
CA LEU A 7 5.95 -4.04 9.47
C LEU A 7 6.27 -5.55 9.50
N GLY A 8 7.53 -5.94 9.68
CA GLY A 8 7.95 -7.34 9.79
C GLY A 8 7.63 -8.17 8.55
N GLY A 9 7.75 -7.58 7.35
CA GLY A 9 7.53 -8.27 6.08
C GLY A 9 6.07 -8.51 5.69
N VAL A 10 5.10 -8.16 6.54
CA VAL A 10 3.67 -8.42 6.28
C VAL A 10 2.84 -7.14 6.34
N CYS A 11 2.05 -6.90 5.29
CA CYS A 11 1.19 -5.73 5.20
C CYS A 11 0.11 -5.72 6.30
N PRO A 12 -0.05 -4.62 7.07
CA PRO A 12 -1.07 -4.53 8.12
C PRO A 12 -2.48 -4.32 7.56
N ASN A 13 -2.63 -3.94 6.28
CA ASN A 13 -3.94 -3.68 5.66
C ASN A 13 -4.55 -4.94 5.03
N CYS A 14 -3.75 -5.81 4.42
CA CYS A 14 -4.23 -6.99 3.69
C CYS A 14 -3.61 -8.32 4.14
N GLY A 15 -2.64 -8.32 5.06
CA GLY A 15 -2.00 -9.55 5.54
C GLY A 15 -1.06 -10.25 4.55
N GLY A 16 -0.89 -9.69 3.34
CA GLY A 16 0.01 -10.23 2.31
C GLY A 16 1.40 -9.63 2.33
N ASN A 17 2.26 -10.12 1.42
CA ASN A 17 3.63 -9.64 1.25
C ASN A 17 3.68 -8.28 0.52
N PHE A 18 4.78 -7.57 0.69
CA PHE A 18 5.08 -6.37 -0.09
C PHE A 18 5.64 -6.76 -1.45
N ALA A 19 4.88 -6.50 -2.51
CA ALA A 19 5.30 -6.68 -3.88
C ALA A 19 5.15 -5.36 -4.66
N PRO A 20 5.97 -5.13 -5.69
CA PRO A 20 5.75 -4.03 -6.62
C PRO A 20 4.34 -4.10 -7.19
N ARG A 21 3.60 -3.00 -7.15
CA ARG A 21 2.31 -2.92 -7.84
C ARG A 21 2.57 -2.90 -9.35
N PRO A 22 1.88 -3.73 -10.15
CA PRO A 22 1.99 -3.67 -11.59
C PRO A 22 1.66 -2.27 -12.12
N ILE A 23 2.40 -1.83 -13.13
CA ILE A 23 2.11 -0.58 -13.83
C ILE A 23 0.76 -0.73 -14.54
N ARG A 24 -0.11 0.26 -14.37
CA ARG A 24 -1.36 0.35 -15.15
C ARG A 24 -1.01 0.78 -16.58
N PRO A 25 -1.29 -0.04 -17.62
CA PRO A 25 -0.98 0.32 -19.00
C PRO A 25 -1.69 1.60 -19.44
N ALA A 26 -1.07 2.37 -20.33
CA ALA A 26 -1.58 3.68 -20.77
C ALA A 26 -3.03 3.62 -21.27
N GLY A 27 -3.36 2.62 -22.10
CA GLY A 27 -4.72 2.44 -22.63
C GLY A 27 -5.80 2.10 -21.59
N LYS A 28 -5.41 1.69 -20.37
CA LYS A 28 -6.36 1.43 -19.27
C LYS A 28 -6.60 2.67 -18.40
N LEU A 29 -5.81 3.73 -18.53
CA LEU A 29 -5.97 4.95 -17.72
C LEU A 29 -7.29 5.66 -17.99
N THR A 30 -7.76 5.68 -19.24
CA THR A 30 -9.04 6.33 -19.61
C THR A 30 -10.24 5.65 -18.96
N LYS A 31 -10.27 4.30 -18.94
CA LYS A 31 -11.38 3.53 -18.36
C LYS A 31 -11.27 3.40 -16.84
N TYR A 32 -10.05 3.35 -16.30
CA TYR A 32 -9.78 3.16 -14.87
C TYR A 32 -8.77 4.21 -14.36
N PRO A 33 -9.19 5.49 -14.29
CA PRO A 33 -8.31 6.55 -13.85
C PRO A 33 -7.90 6.39 -12.37
N PRO A 34 -6.72 6.86 -11.97
CA PRO A 34 -6.39 6.98 -10.55
C PRO A 34 -7.35 7.94 -9.85
N SER A 35 -7.58 7.73 -8.55
CA SER A 35 -8.35 8.68 -7.73
C SER A 35 -7.68 10.06 -7.76
N THR A 36 -8.46 11.11 -7.99
CA THR A 36 -8.00 12.51 -7.90
C THR A 36 -7.95 13.02 -6.47
N ARG A 37 -8.74 12.42 -5.58
CA ARG A 37 -8.72 12.74 -4.15
C ARG A 37 -7.51 12.08 -3.50
N ARG A 38 -6.62 12.90 -2.93
CA ARG A 38 -5.60 12.42 -2.00
C ARG A 38 -6.26 12.16 -0.64
N VAL A 39 -6.08 10.96 -0.11
CA VAL A 39 -6.52 10.58 1.23
C VAL A 39 -5.27 10.30 2.04
N LEU A 40 -5.01 11.15 3.04
CA LEU A 40 -3.90 10.99 3.97
C LEU A 40 -4.42 10.34 5.25
N LYS A 41 -3.70 9.33 5.74
CA LYS A 41 -3.85 8.83 7.10
C LYS A 41 -2.80 9.54 7.96
N ALA A 42 -3.22 10.54 8.72
CA ALA A 42 -2.32 11.44 9.44
C ALA A 42 -1.45 10.70 10.48
N GLU A 43 -2.00 9.64 11.07
CA GLU A 43 -1.32 8.83 12.09
C GLU A 43 -0.32 7.82 11.50
N GLY A 44 -0.21 7.75 10.16
CA GLY A 44 0.64 6.79 9.47
C GLY A 44 0.13 5.35 9.54
N CYS A 45 0.98 4.42 9.12
CA CYS A 45 0.73 2.99 9.30
C CYS A 45 1.15 2.60 10.72
N GLY A 46 0.24 2.01 11.49
CA GLY A 46 0.56 1.48 12.81
C GLY A 46 1.51 0.27 12.73
N PRO A 47 2.31 0.01 13.77
CA PRO A 47 3.11 -1.22 13.85
C PRO A 47 2.19 -2.43 13.82
N ARG A 48 2.66 -3.55 13.25
CA ARG A 48 1.92 -4.81 13.35
C ARG A 48 1.83 -5.20 14.84
N LYS A 49 0.62 -5.36 15.37
CA LYS A 49 0.47 -6.02 16.68
C LYS A 49 0.91 -7.48 16.49
N ALA A 50 1.93 -7.90 17.24
CA ALA A 50 2.21 -9.32 17.40
C ALA A 50 0.95 -9.97 17.98
N ALA A 51 0.47 -11.02 17.31
CA ALA A 51 -0.57 -11.88 17.83
C ALA A 51 -0.02 -12.70 19.01
#